data_AF-A0A6L3X4J1-F1
#
_entry.id   AF-A0A6L3X4J1-F1
#
_cell.length_a   1.000
_cell.length_b   1.000
_cell.length_c   1.000
_cell.angle_alpha   90.00
_cell.angle_beta   90.00
_cell.angle_gamma   90.00
#
_symmetry.space_group_name_H-M   'P 1'
#
loop_
_entity.id
_entity.type
_entity.pdbx_description
1 polymer ?
#
loop_
_entity_poly.entity_id
_entity_poly.type
_entity_poly.pdbx_seq_one_letter_code
_entity_poly.pdbx_strand_id
1 'polypeptide(L)' 'MNHMNKLDAFIQHAVSSVPVSGTSLISSLYGDALSHRGGEIWLGSLAALLEGMGFGERFVRTALFRLNKEGWLD' A
#
# COMPACT_ATOMS: atom_id res chain seq x y z
N MET A 1 24.73 15.66 14.45
CA MET A 1 23.92 16.18 13.32
C MET A 1 23.72 15.01 12.37
N ASN A 2 22.51 14.44 12.33
CA ASN A 2 22.26 13.17 11.65
C ASN A 2 22.34 13.40 10.13
N HIS A 3 23.24 12.71 9.44
CA HIS A 3 23.35 12.82 7.99
C HIS A 3 22.15 12.09 7.38
N MET A 4 21.12 12.86 6.99
CA MET A 4 20.00 12.37 6.22
C MET A 4 20.55 11.73 4.94
N ASN A 5 20.38 10.42 4.77
CA ASN A 5 20.82 9.72 3.57
C ASN A 5 20.10 10.35 2.36
N LYS A 6 20.77 10.41 1.20
CA LYS A 6 20.15 10.84 -0.06
C LYS A 6 18.82 10.11 -0.33
N LEU A 7 18.73 8.84 0.07
CA LEU A 7 17.50 8.05 0.01
C LEU A 7 16.39 8.62 0.90
N ASP A 8 16.68 8.96 2.16
CA ASP A 8 15.69 9.53 3.08
C ASP A 8 15.17 10.87 2.55
N ALA A 9 16.07 11.72 2.04
CA ALA A 9 15.70 12.99 1.42
C ALA A 9 14.80 12.80 0.19
N PHE A 10 15.11 11.81 -0.66
CA PHE A 10 14.28 11.46 -1.81
C PHE A 10 12.91 10.93 -1.38
N ILE A 11 12.85 10.01 -0.41
CA ILE A 11 11.58 9.47 0.10
C ILE A 11 10.72 10.60 0.67
N GLN A 12 11.30 11.48 1.49
CA GLN A 12 10.57 12.62 2.05
C GLN A 12 10.05 13.56 0.95
N HIS A 13 10.87 13.86 -0.06
CA HIS A 13 10.42 14.68 -1.19
C HIS A 13 9.25 14.02 -1.94
N ALA A 14 9.40 12.74 -2.32
CA ALA A 14 8.38 11.98 -3.03
C ALA A 14 7.05 11.94 -2.25
N VAL A 15 7.10 11.59 -0.96
CA VAL A 15 5.90 11.53 -0.09
C VAL A 15 5.27 12.92 0.12
N SER A 16 6.07 13.98 0.18
CA SER A 16 5.55 15.35 0.33
C SER A 16 4.92 15.90 -0.96
N SER A 17 5.32 15.40 -2.13
CA SER A 17 4.89 15.94 -3.43
C SER A 17 3.46 15.54 -3.81
N VAL A 18 3.04 14.32 -3.47
CA VAL A 18 1.72 13.78 -3.78
C VAL A 18 1.29 12.84 -2.64
N PRO A 19 0.08 13.01 -2.08
CA PRO A 19 -0.42 12.07 -1.07
C PRO A 19 -0.56 10.67 -1.68
N VAL A 20 -0.05 9.67 -0.97
CA VAL A 20 -0.14 8.28 -1.41
C VAL A 20 -1.59 7.80 -1.30
N SER A 21 -2.18 7.43 -2.45
CA SER A 21 -3.48 6.76 -2.49
C SER A 21 -3.34 5.33 -1.96
N GLY A 22 -4.01 5.02 -0.85
CA GLY A 22 -3.96 3.66 -0.30
C GLY A 22 -4.58 2.60 -1.22
N THR A 23 -5.58 2.96 -2.05
CA THR A 23 -6.12 2.04 -3.07
C THR A 23 -5.08 1.74 -4.16
N SER A 24 -4.36 2.77 -4.62
CA SER A 24 -3.28 2.60 -5.60
C SER A 24 -2.11 1.80 -5.01
N LEU A 25 -1.75 2.07 -3.75
CA LEU A 25 -0.73 1.31 -3.03
C LEU A 25 -1.09 -0.17 -2.93
N ILE A 26 -2.33 -0.49 -2.56
CA ILE A 26 -2.81 -1.88 -2.49
C ILE A 26 -2.76 -2.55 -3.88
N SER A 27 -3.18 -1.84 -4.94
CA SER A 27 -3.11 -2.35 -6.32
C SER A 27 -1.66 -2.63 -6.76
N SER A 28 -0.73 -1.71 -6.52
CA SER A 28 0.70 -1.91 -6.82
C SER A 28 1.30 -3.07 -6.03
N LEU A 29 1.01 -3.17 -4.72
CA LEU A 29 1.46 -4.30 -3.90
C LEU A 29 0.94 -5.63 -4.45
N TYR A 30 -0.35 -5.67 -4.83
CA TYR A 30 -0.94 -6.86 -5.39
C TYR A 30 -0.27 -7.26 -6.71
N GLY A 31 -0.11 -6.31 -7.63
CA GLY A 31 0.53 -6.54 -8.92
C GLY A 31 2.00 -6.97 -8.80
N ASP A 32 2.80 -6.19 -8.09
CA ASP A 32 4.26 -6.37 -8.07
C ASP A 32 4.69 -7.52 -7.14
N ALA A 33 4.02 -7.68 -5.99
CA ALA A 33 4.50 -8.59 -4.93
C ALA A 33 3.66 -9.86 -4.76
N LEU A 34 2.33 -9.79 -4.93
CA LEU A 34 1.44 -10.92 -4.61
C LEU A 34 1.09 -11.76 -5.83
N SER A 35 0.79 -11.15 -6.98
CA SER A 35 0.30 -11.85 -8.17
C SER A 35 1.24 -12.97 -8.63
N HIS A 36 2.56 -12.72 -8.60
CA HIS A 36 3.60 -13.67 -8.96
C HIS A 36 3.84 -14.78 -7.91
N ARG A 37 3.20 -14.71 -6.74
CA ARG A 37 3.42 -15.60 -5.58
C ARG A 37 2.15 -16.34 -5.15
N GLY A 38 1.18 -16.48 -6.05
CA GLY A 38 -0.10 -17.15 -5.79
C GLY A 38 -1.26 -16.19 -5.54
N GLY A 39 -1.04 -14.88 -5.54
CA GLY A 39 -2.09 -13.86 -5.52
C GLY A 39 -2.83 -13.70 -4.19
N GLU A 40 -2.67 -14.61 -3.24
CA GLU A 40 -3.45 -14.61 -2.01
C GLU A 40 -2.73 -13.94 -0.84
N ILE A 41 -3.47 -13.13 -0.08
CA ILE A 41 -3.02 -12.59 1.21
C ILE A 41 -4.20 -12.53 2.18
N TRP A 42 -3.93 -12.86 3.44
CA TRP A 42 -4.90 -12.64 4.50
C TRP A 42 -5.14 -11.14 4.70
N LEU A 43 -6.42 -10.74 4.69
CA LEU A 43 -6.83 -9.35 4.91
C LEU A 43 -6.24 -8.74 6.18
N GLY A 44 -6.21 -9.49 7.28
CA GLY A 44 -5.64 -9.01 8.55
C GLY A 44 -4.13 -8.76 8.45
N SER A 45 -3.40 -9.61 7.72
CA SER A 45 -1.97 -9.43 7.46
C SER A 45 -1.70 -8.23 6.57
N LEU A 46 -2.53 -8.00 5.54
CA LEU A 46 -2.43 -6.81 4.72
C LEU A 46 -2.73 -5.54 5.52
N ALA A 47 -3.77 -5.54 6.35
CA ALA A 47 -4.08 -4.41 7.22
C ALA A 47 -2.93 -4.08 8.18
N ALA A 48 -2.35 -5.09 8.84
CA ALA A 48 -1.20 -4.91 9.73
C ALA A 48 0.04 -4.37 8.99
N LEU A 49 0.29 -4.81 7.76
CA LEU A 49 1.39 -4.31 6.93
C LEU A 49 1.22 -2.81 6.60
N LEU A 50 0.00 -2.38 6.29
CA LEU A 50 -0.27 -1.01 5.86
C LEU A 50 -0.50 -0.04 7.03
N GLU A 51 -0.71 -0.53 8.24
CA GLU A 51 -0.91 0.28 9.45
C GLU A 51 0.28 1.20 9.73
N GLY A 52 1.52 0.70 9.57
CA GLY A 52 2.73 1.49 9.75
C GLY A 52 2.89 2.64 8.73
N MET A 53 2.10 2.65 7.66
CA MET A 53 2.03 3.72 6.66
C MET A 53 0.81 4.63 6.84
N GLY A 54 0.04 4.45 7.92
CA GLY A 54 -1.13 5.27 8.25
C GLY A 54 -2.44 4.79 7.63
N PHE A 55 -2.49 3.61 7.01
CA PHE A 55 -3.71 3.04 6.44
C PHE A 55 -4.34 2.04 7.42
N GLY A 56 -5.35 2.49 8.16
CA GLY A 56 -6.07 1.63 9.11
C GLY A 56 -6.93 0.56 8.44
N GLU A 57 -7.29 -0.48 9.21
CA GLU A 57 -8.04 -1.65 8.73
C GLU A 57 -9.35 -1.29 7.99
N ARG A 58 -10.12 -0.32 8.51
CA ARG A 58 -11.36 0.15 7.88
C ARG A 58 -11.13 0.68 6.46
N PHE A 59 -10.03 1.42 6.28
CA PHE A 59 -9.65 1.94 4.97
C PHE A 59 -9.29 0.78 4.04
N VAL A 60 -8.43 -0.14 4.48
CA VAL A 60 -7.98 -1.30 3.68
C VAL A 60 -9.16 -2.14 3.21
N ARG A 61 -10.12 -2.44 4.09
CA ARG A 61 -11.36 -3.16 3.73
C ARG A 61 -12.16 -2.44 2.65
N THR A 62 -12.31 -1.13 2.77
CA THR A 62 -13.05 -0.31 1.80
C THR A 62 -12.35 -0.29 0.44
N ALA A 63 -11.03 -0.18 0.44
CA ALA A 63 -10.23 -0.18 -0.79
C ALA A 63 -10.29 -1.53 -1.50
N LEU A 64 -10.13 -2.64 -0.78
CA LEU A 64 -10.24 -3.98 -1.36
C LEU A 64 -11.63 -4.27 -1.91
N PHE A 65 -12.68 -3.89 -1.18
CA PHE A 65 -14.05 -4.02 -1.68
C PHE A 65 -14.26 -3.26 -2.99
N ARG A 66 -13.71 -2.04 -3.09
CA ARG A 66 -13.76 -1.26 -4.34
C ARG A 66 -13.01 -1.96 -5.47
N LEU A 67 -11.78 -2.41 -5.21
CA LEU A 67 -10.96 -3.11 -6.20
C LEU A 67 -11.62 -4.39 -6.69
N ASN A 68 -12.23 -5.17 -5.80
CA ASN A 68 -13.00 -6.37 -6.15
C ASN A 68 -14.24 -6.02 -6.99
N LYS A 69 -15.01 -5.00 -6.59
CA LYS A 69 -16.17 -4.53 -7.35
C LYS A 69 -15.80 -4.05 -8.77
N GLU A 70 -14.61 -3.49 -8.93
CA GLU A 70 -14.06 -3.03 -10.21
C GLU A 70 -13.39 -4.15 -11.02
N GLY A 71 -13.33 -5.38 -10.50
CA GLY A 71 -12.75 -6.55 -11.18
C GLY A 71 -11.23 -6.60 -11.16
N TRP A 72 -10.57 -5.86 -10.27
CA TRP A 72 -9.11 -5.91 -10.09
C TRP A 72 -8.65 -7.05 -9.18
N LEU A 73 -9.53 -7.53 -8.29
CA LEU A 73 -9.25 -8.58 -7.30
C LEU A 73 -10.43 -9.54 -7.26
N ASP A 74 -10.17 -10.81 -6.93
CA ASP A 74 -11.19 -11.86 -6.78
C ASP A 74 -11.55 -12.12 -5.31
#